data_AF-A0A3M7QTE4-F1
#
_entry.id   AF-A0A3M7QTE4-F1
#
_cell.length_a   1.000
_cell.length_b   1.000
_cell.length_c   1.000
_cell.angle_alpha   90.00
_cell.angle_beta   90.00
_cell.angle_gamma   90.00
#
_symmetry.space_group_name_H-M   'P 1'
#
loop_
_entity.id
_entity.type
_entity.pdbx_description
1 polymer ?
#
loop_
_entity_poly.entity_id
_entity_poly.type
_entity_poly.pdbx_seq_one_letter_code
_entity_poly.pdbx_strand_id
1 'polypeptide(L)'
;EAPSCLQVNESLLKIDNRVRCSKLNEGLLSKIVNVIKKEPFSASFRFWLIRAIESFLRGGTSFAEQIFLINRGVVEDTIQNILAVNFTRPKEVIQSCFDMLGELVKFNVKAFEIINSQLVENENFNLLITMINQNLIDSNMFLRSIFLSIDFIEQNGDVLKFKISSNKVLNYFDLFERRILFLSRMMTIINVLNLSQENISCLNTTLIVLMIAHKRQLLPKYLKALKSKSLEIMLSNDFIHVNRDSTISNSPGESNAPSQSSDFMLNFKDLLLFWQSHYLQKDKDCAGLEQNSKIEFSFWKKIVELLLDPNPKNECSLYFYLNNDYLNMNSKRKNRIDEYRSD
;
A
#
# COMPACT_ATOMS: atom_id res chain seq x y z
N GLU A 1 26.51 -26.49 5.19
CA GLU A 1 26.26 -25.96 3.83
C GLU A 1 25.58 -24.61 3.99
N ALA A 2 26.09 -23.56 3.35
CA ALA A 2 25.58 -22.20 3.51
C ALA A 2 24.16 -22.06 2.92
N PRO A 3 23.21 -21.36 3.57
CA PRO A 3 21.85 -21.23 3.06
C PRO A 3 21.84 -20.38 1.77
N SER A 4 21.21 -20.93 0.73
CA SER A 4 21.16 -20.43 -0.64
C SER A 4 20.33 -19.15 -0.82
N CYS A 5 20.70 -18.04 -0.16
CA CYS A 5 20.22 -16.69 -0.51
C CYS A 5 20.69 -16.21 -1.90
N LEU A 6 21.14 -17.12 -2.77
CA LEU A 6 21.63 -16.84 -4.11
C LEU A 6 21.06 -17.78 -5.18
N GLN A 7 20.07 -18.62 -4.87
CA GLN A 7 19.24 -19.20 -5.93
C GLN A 7 18.20 -18.17 -6.38
N VAL A 8 18.72 -17.07 -6.93
CA VAL A 8 18.10 -16.42 -8.08
C VAL A 8 17.84 -17.56 -9.05
N ASN A 9 16.58 -17.96 -9.16
CA ASN A 9 16.11 -18.96 -10.11
C ASN A 9 16.92 -18.76 -11.41
N GLU A 10 17.61 -19.76 -11.99
CA GLU A 10 18.47 -19.52 -13.18
C GLU A 10 17.69 -18.86 -14.34
N SER A 11 16.36 -18.96 -14.30
CA SER A 11 15.41 -18.20 -15.12
C SER A 11 15.39 -16.68 -14.88
N LEU A 12 15.65 -16.18 -13.67
CA LEU A 12 15.83 -14.76 -13.30
C LEU A 12 17.21 -14.20 -13.69
N LEU A 13 18.21 -15.07 -13.92
CA LEU A 13 19.52 -14.71 -14.47
C LEU A 13 19.57 -14.71 -16.00
N LYS A 14 18.46 -15.08 -16.68
CA LYS A 14 18.31 -14.89 -18.13
C LYS A 14 18.13 -13.41 -18.44
N ILE A 15 19.19 -12.64 -18.23
CA ILE A 15 19.36 -11.32 -18.81
C ILE A 15 19.44 -11.56 -20.32
N ASP A 16 18.41 -11.18 -21.07
CA ASP A 16 18.49 -11.18 -22.52
C ASP A 16 19.59 -10.18 -22.93
N ASN A 17 20.75 -10.71 -23.31
CA ASN A 17 21.90 -9.92 -23.72
C ASN A 17 21.60 -9.05 -24.96
N ARG A 18 20.48 -9.24 -25.65
CA ARG A 18 20.01 -8.39 -26.75
C ARG A 18 19.52 -7.01 -26.29
N VAL A 19 19.20 -6.82 -25.00
CA VAL A 19 18.65 -5.56 -24.47
C VAL A 19 19.75 -4.61 -23.97
N ARG A 20 21.03 -5.03 -23.97
CA ARG A 20 22.15 -4.17 -23.59
C ARG A 20 22.53 -3.23 -24.72
N CYS A 21 22.27 -1.93 -24.55
CA CYS A 21 22.87 -0.93 -25.41
C CYS A 21 24.40 -0.93 -25.25
N SER A 22 25.13 -0.72 -26.34
CA SER A 22 26.60 -0.65 -26.32
C SER A 22 27.06 0.55 -25.46
N LYS A 23 28.31 0.50 -24.95
CA LYS A 23 28.90 1.63 -24.17
C LYS A 23 28.85 2.98 -24.91
N LEU A 24 28.69 2.97 -26.23
CA LEU A 24 28.66 4.14 -27.09
C LEU A 24 27.25 4.74 -27.29
N ASN A 25 26.18 3.98 -27.03
CA ASN A 25 24.81 4.43 -27.22
C ASN A 25 24.00 4.23 -25.94
N GLU A 26 23.65 5.32 -25.26
CA GLU A 26 22.72 5.24 -24.14
C GLU A 26 21.31 4.84 -24.63
N GLY A 27 20.78 3.74 -24.08
CA GLY A 27 19.39 3.35 -24.28
C GLY A 27 18.40 4.35 -23.68
N LEU A 28 17.16 4.34 -24.18
CA LEU A 28 16.11 5.31 -23.78
C LEU A 28 15.92 5.38 -22.27
N LEU A 29 15.86 4.24 -21.57
CA LEU A 29 15.71 4.20 -20.11
C LEU A 29 16.87 4.92 -19.39
N SER A 30 18.09 4.80 -19.90
CA SER A 30 19.26 5.54 -19.38
C SER A 30 19.11 7.04 -19.56
N LYS A 31 18.65 7.46 -20.74
CA LYS A 31 18.41 8.87 -21.05
C LYS A 31 17.32 9.45 -20.15
N ILE A 32 16.22 8.73 -19.93
CA ILE A 32 15.14 9.12 -19.01
C ILE A 32 15.69 9.29 -17.58
N VAL A 33 16.47 8.33 -17.09
CA VAL A 33 17.12 8.41 -15.76
C VAL A 33 18.08 9.61 -15.66
N ASN A 34 18.82 9.92 -16.72
CA ASN A 34 19.71 11.08 -16.74
C ASN A 34 18.95 12.41 -16.75
N VAL A 35 17.79 12.46 -17.40
CA VAL A 35 16.94 13.66 -17.46
C VAL A 35 16.22 13.88 -16.13
N ILE A 36 15.59 12.85 -15.54
CA ILE A 36 14.87 12.99 -14.27
C ILE A 36 15.80 13.53 -13.17
N LYS A 37 17.05 13.06 -13.07
CA LYS A 37 18.00 13.52 -12.05
C LYS A 37 18.44 14.98 -12.20
N LYS A 38 18.23 15.59 -13.38
CA LYS A 38 18.53 17.00 -13.64
C LYS A 38 17.29 17.89 -13.51
N GLU A 39 16.11 17.29 -13.60
CA GLU A 39 14.85 18.02 -13.60
C GLU A 39 14.51 18.50 -12.17
N PRO A 40 14.18 19.79 -11.97
CA PRO A 40 13.83 20.34 -10.66
C PRO A 40 12.69 19.58 -9.99
N PHE A 41 12.75 19.41 -8.67
CA PHE A 41 11.73 18.65 -7.94
C PHE A 41 10.31 19.20 -8.08
N SER A 42 10.16 20.52 -8.26
CA SER A 42 8.88 21.19 -8.48
C SER A 42 8.31 21.04 -9.89
N ALA A 43 9.08 20.52 -10.85
CA ALA A 43 8.65 20.45 -12.24
C ALA A 43 7.63 19.33 -12.47
N SER A 44 6.50 19.68 -13.07
CA SER A 44 5.46 18.72 -13.48
C SER A 44 5.98 17.72 -14.52
N PHE A 45 7.03 18.05 -15.28
CA PHE A 45 7.62 17.12 -16.24
C PHE A 45 8.17 15.85 -15.59
N ARG A 46 8.58 15.92 -14.31
CA ARG A 46 9.01 14.74 -13.55
C ARG A 46 7.94 13.67 -13.47
N PHE A 47 6.66 14.05 -13.38
CA PHE A 47 5.54 13.11 -13.37
C PHE A 47 5.63 12.14 -14.55
N TRP A 48 5.76 12.67 -15.77
CA TRP A 48 5.80 11.87 -16.99
C TRP A 48 7.02 10.95 -17.07
N LEU A 49 8.19 11.44 -16.63
CA LEU A 49 9.43 10.66 -16.60
C LEU A 49 9.34 9.51 -15.59
N ILE A 50 8.81 9.79 -14.39
CA ILE A 50 8.62 8.77 -13.35
C ILE A 50 7.64 7.70 -13.84
N ARG A 51 6.49 8.12 -14.39
CA ARG A 51 5.47 7.21 -14.93
C ARG A 51 6.03 6.31 -16.04
N ALA A 52 6.94 6.81 -16.88
CA ALA A 52 7.60 5.99 -17.89
C ALA A 52 8.49 4.89 -17.28
N ILE A 53 9.28 5.23 -16.24
CA ILE A 53 10.12 4.25 -15.52
C ILE A 53 9.24 3.24 -14.76
N GLU A 54 8.21 3.71 -14.07
CA GLU A 54 7.29 2.88 -13.32
C GLU A 54 6.51 1.93 -14.25
N SER A 55 6.04 2.41 -15.40
CA SER A 55 5.37 1.56 -16.40
C SER A 55 6.30 0.46 -16.91
N PHE A 56 7.57 0.79 -17.17
CA PHE A 56 8.60 -0.20 -17.47
C PHE A 56 8.73 -1.23 -16.34
N LEU A 57 8.76 -0.77 -15.07
CA LEU A 57 8.85 -1.63 -13.90
C LEU A 57 7.62 -2.55 -13.68
N ARG A 58 6.42 -2.20 -14.15
CA ARG A 58 5.23 -3.06 -14.01
C ARG A 58 5.15 -4.20 -15.02
N GLY A 59 5.90 -4.13 -16.13
CA GLY A 59 5.79 -5.03 -17.29
C GLY A 59 6.35 -6.45 -17.13
N GLY A 60 6.36 -7.04 -15.93
CA GLY A 60 7.01 -8.34 -15.67
C GLY A 60 8.51 -8.24 -15.37
N THR A 61 8.92 -7.09 -14.83
CA THR A 61 10.29 -6.71 -14.56
C THR A 61 11.05 -7.72 -13.70
N SER A 62 12.22 -8.08 -14.18
CA SER A 62 13.21 -8.91 -13.51
C SER A 62 13.92 -8.15 -12.39
N PHE A 63 14.44 -8.89 -11.42
CA PHE A 63 15.32 -8.34 -10.39
C PHE A 63 16.51 -7.57 -11.00
N ALA A 64 17.03 -8.01 -12.15
CA ALA A 64 18.14 -7.36 -12.84
C ALA A 64 17.79 -5.94 -13.33
N GLU A 65 16.55 -5.73 -13.79
CA GLU A 65 16.07 -4.41 -14.25
C GLU A 65 15.84 -3.44 -13.09
N GLN A 66 15.34 -3.92 -11.95
CA GLN A 66 15.33 -3.13 -10.71
C GLN A 66 16.76 -2.73 -10.33
N ILE A 67 17.70 -3.69 -10.29
CA ILE A 67 19.11 -3.42 -9.93
C ILE A 67 19.76 -2.43 -10.89
N PHE A 68 19.43 -2.48 -12.18
CA PHE A 68 19.90 -1.51 -13.17
C PHE A 68 19.50 -0.07 -12.82
N LEU A 69 18.26 0.16 -12.41
CA LEU A 69 17.77 1.48 -12.00
C LEU A 69 18.33 1.90 -10.64
N ILE A 70 18.35 0.98 -9.68
CA ILE A 70 18.94 1.15 -8.34
C ILE A 70 20.39 1.63 -8.46
N ASN A 71 21.22 0.94 -9.26
CA ASN A 71 22.65 1.29 -9.43
C ASN A 71 22.88 2.65 -10.13
N ARG A 72 21.84 3.28 -10.66
CA ARG A 72 21.92 4.59 -11.33
C ARG A 72 21.40 5.74 -10.46
N GLY A 73 21.09 5.46 -9.20
CA GLY A 73 20.70 6.47 -8.24
C GLY A 73 19.21 6.83 -8.30
N VAL A 74 18.37 5.98 -8.89
CA VAL A 74 16.93 6.27 -9.00
C VAL A 74 16.26 6.26 -7.63
N VAL A 75 16.64 5.32 -6.74
CA VAL A 75 16.07 5.24 -5.39
C VAL A 75 16.41 6.50 -4.57
N GLU A 76 17.66 6.94 -4.63
CA GLU A 76 18.16 8.13 -3.95
C GLU A 76 17.43 9.39 -4.42
N ASP A 77 17.39 9.61 -5.75
CA ASP A 77 16.69 10.76 -6.34
C ASP A 77 15.20 10.79 -5.95
N THR A 78 14.56 9.62 -5.92
CA THR A 78 13.13 9.52 -5.56
C THR A 78 12.87 9.82 -4.09
N ILE A 79 13.68 9.26 -3.19
CA ILE A 79 13.57 9.56 -1.76
C ILE A 79 13.86 11.04 -1.49
N GLN A 80 14.91 11.59 -2.09
CA GLN A 80 15.22 13.01 -1.96
C GLN A 80 14.08 13.88 -2.47
N ASN A 81 13.45 13.50 -3.59
CA ASN A 81 12.27 14.19 -4.08
C ASN A 81 11.12 14.15 -3.06
N ILE A 82 10.83 13.02 -2.41
CA ILE A 82 9.79 12.93 -1.35
C ILE A 82 10.14 13.83 -0.16
N LEU A 83 11.40 13.80 0.28
CA LEU A 83 11.90 14.58 1.42
C LEU A 83 12.02 16.09 1.14
N ALA A 84 11.94 16.52 -0.12
CA ALA A 84 12.06 17.92 -0.52
C ALA A 84 10.80 18.77 -0.20
N VAL A 85 10.31 18.73 1.04
CA VAL A 85 9.07 19.42 1.49
C VAL A 85 9.12 20.94 1.40
N ASN A 86 10.33 21.50 1.32
CA ASN A 86 10.52 22.94 1.13
C ASN A 86 10.15 23.42 -0.29
N PHE A 87 9.81 22.50 -1.20
CA PHE A 87 9.39 22.81 -2.56
C PHE A 87 7.93 22.46 -2.77
N THR A 88 7.18 23.40 -3.34
CA THR A 88 5.83 23.12 -3.85
C THR A 88 5.94 22.16 -5.03
N ARG A 89 5.32 20.99 -4.90
CA ARG A 89 5.34 19.92 -5.91
C ARG A 89 3.90 19.59 -6.32
N PRO A 90 3.65 19.30 -7.60
CA PRO A 90 2.36 18.74 -8.02
C PRO A 90 2.08 17.43 -7.26
N LYS A 91 0.83 17.19 -6.89
CA LYS A 91 0.43 15.99 -6.12
C LYS A 91 0.77 14.71 -6.89
N GLU A 92 0.60 14.76 -8.19
CA GLU A 92 0.86 13.68 -9.13
C GLU A 92 2.33 13.25 -9.12
N VAL A 93 3.26 14.19 -8.88
CA VAL A 93 4.70 13.90 -8.75
C VAL A 93 4.96 13.11 -7.47
N ILE A 94 4.36 13.53 -6.34
CA ILE A 94 4.50 12.84 -5.05
C ILE A 94 3.93 11.42 -5.14
N GLN A 95 2.73 11.27 -5.70
CA GLN A 95 2.11 9.97 -5.95
C GLN A 95 3.03 9.08 -6.80
N SER A 96 3.53 9.61 -7.92
CA SER A 96 4.40 8.85 -8.82
C SER A 96 5.73 8.45 -8.16
N CYS A 97 6.28 9.29 -7.27
CA CYS A 97 7.45 8.93 -6.46
C CYS A 97 7.16 7.73 -5.55
N PHE A 98 6.00 7.70 -4.89
CA PHE A 98 5.61 6.54 -4.08
C PHE A 98 5.39 5.29 -4.92
N ASP A 99 4.70 5.40 -6.07
CA ASP A 99 4.49 4.27 -6.98
C ASP A 99 5.82 3.70 -7.50
N MET A 100 6.74 4.55 -7.94
CA MET A 100 8.06 4.13 -8.42
C MET A 100 8.90 3.52 -7.30
N LEU A 101 8.87 4.06 -6.08
CA LEU A 101 9.53 3.43 -4.94
C LEU A 101 8.91 2.06 -4.62
N GLY A 102 7.58 1.94 -4.66
CA GLY A 102 6.88 0.68 -4.48
C GLY A 102 7.44 -0.39 -5.42
N GLU A 103 7.54 -0.08 -6.71
CA GLU A 103 8.07 -1.00 -7.71
C GLU A 103 9.56 -1.32 -7.51
N LEU A 104 10.39 -0.36 -7.09
CA LEU A 104 11.82 -0.57 -6.87
C LEU A 104 12.13 -1.39 -5.60
N VAL A 105 11.35 -1.22 -4.53
CA VAL A 105 11.58 -1.93 -3.27
C VAL A 105 10.95 -3.31 -3.20
N LYS A 106 9.91 -3.55 -4.01
CA LYS A 106 9.15 -4.81 -4.03
C LYS A 106 10.09 -6.01 -4.21
N PHE A 107 10.26 -6.78 -3.14
CA PHE A 107 11.14 -7.95 -3.02
C PHE A 107 12.64 -7.66 -3.25
N ASN A 108 13.08 -6.40 -3.06
CA ASN A 108 14.45 -5.98 -3.33
C ASN A 108 15.10 -5.34 -2.09
N VAL A 109 15.86 -6.13 -1.33
CA VAL A 109 16.56 -5.67 -0.12
C VAL A 109 17.56 -4.55 -0.42
N LYS A 110 18.17 -4.54 -1.63
CA LYS A 110 19.17 -3.53 -1.98
C LYS A 110 18.56 -2.12 -2.05
N ALA A 111 17.35 -2.00 -2.59
CA ALA A 111 16.63 -0.73 -2.60
C ALA A 111 16.38 -0.23 -1.17
N PHE A 112 15.99 -1.11 -0.25
CA PHE A 112 15.82 -0.76 1.17
C PHE A 112 17.12 -0.30 1.83
N GLU A 113 18.26 -0.90 1.52
CA GLU A 113 19.56 -0.46 2.03
C GLU A 113 19.89 0.97 1.59
N ILE A 114 19.60 1.30 0.33
CA ILE A 114 19.79 2.67 -0.20
C ILE A 114 18.83 3.65 0.48
N ILE A 115 17.55 3.30 0.62
CA ILE A 115 16.59 4.14 1.36
C ILE A 115 17.13 4.38 2.77
N ASN A 116 17.58 3.34 3.47
CA ASN A 116 18.09 3.47 4.84
C ASN A 116 19.32 4.39 4.93
N SER A 117 20.19 4.40 3.91
CA SER A 117 21.33 5.32 3.86
C SER A 117 20.94 6.78 3.64
N GLN A 118 19.75 7.06 3.07
CA GLN A 118 19.19 8.42 2.98
C GLN A 118 18.51 8.89 4.28
N LEU A 119 18.25 7.96 5.22
CA LEU A 119 17.48 8.20 6.45
C LEU A 119 18.35 8.10 7.71
N VAL A 120 19.66 8.33 7.59
CA VAL A 120 20.61 8.31 8.71
C VAL A 120 20.17 9.33 9.77
N GLU A 121 19.85 10.55 9.34
CA GLU A 121 19.27 11.59 10.19
C GLU A 121 17.83 11.23 10.56
N ASN A 122 17.50 11.35 11.85
CA ASN A 122 16.15 11.03 12.33
C ASN A 122 15.09 11.99 11.76
N GLU A 123 15.47 13.22 11.42
CA GLU A 123 14.60 14.18 10.76
C GLU A 123 14.11 13.68 9.41
N ASN A 124 15.00 13.16 8.56
CA ASN A 124 14.64 12.59 7.26
C ASN A 124 13.72 11.37 7.41
N PHE A 125 13.99 10.51 8.40
CA PHE A 125 13.09 9.39 8.71
C PHE A 125 11.70 9.87 9.12
N ASN A 126 11.62 10.82 10.06
CA ASN A 126 10.35 11.37 10.52
C ASN A 126 9.59 12.06 9.39
N LEU A 127 10.31 12.75 8.50
CA LEU A 127 9.73 13.42 7.35
C LEU A 127 9.15 12.42 6.34
N LEU A 128 9.85 11.32 6.05
CA LEU A 128 9.31 10.24 5.22
C LEU A 128 8.02 9.69 5.82
N ILE A 129 8.01 9.39 7.12
CA ILE A 129 6.81 8.90 7.82
C ILE A 129 5.68 9.93 7.74
N THR A 130 5.94 11.21 7.94
CA THR A 130 4.96 12.29 7.78
C THR A 130 4.38 12.33 6.38
N MET A 131 5.22 12.25 5.34
CA MET A 131 4.80 12.27 3.93
C MET A 131 3.90 11.07 3.59
N ILE A 132 4.24 9.87 4.06
CA ILE A 132 3.38 8.68 3.91
C ILE A 132 2.02 8.91 4.60
N ASN A 133 2.04 9.42 5.82
CA ASN A 133 0.81 9.64 6.60
C ASN A 133 -0.12 10.69 5.98
N GLN A 134 0.42 11.76 5.39
CA GLN A 134 -0.35 12.82 4.75
C GLN A 134 -0.91 12.41 3.39
N ASN A 135 -0.22 11.52 2.68
CA ASN A 135 -0.59 11.05 1.34
C ASN A 135 -0.91 9.55 1.39
N LEU A 136 -1.76 9.12 2.33
CA LEU A 136 -1.97 7.70 2.60
C LEU A 136 -2.59 6.94 1.41
N ILE A 137 -3.50 7.58 0.66
CA ILE A 137 -4.05 7.00 -0.57
C ILE A 137 -2.93 6.81 -1.59
N ASP A 138 -2.11 7.83 -1.83
CA ASP A 138 -1.06 7.78 -2.87
C ASP A 138 0.11 6.86 -2.48
N SER A 139 0.44 6.78 -1.19
CA SER A 139 1.55 5.97 -0.68
C SER A 139 1.18 4.50 -0.41
N ASN A 140 -0.08 4.10 -0.55
CA ASN A 140 -0.52 2.74 -0.19
C ASN A 140 0.18 1.65 -1.03
N MET A 141 0.53 1.93 -2.29
CA MET A 141 1.24 0.99 -3.17
C MET A 141 2.70 0.78 -2.71
N PHE A 142 3.33 1.82 -2.17
CA PHE A 142 4.62 1.71 -1.51
C PHE A 142 4.53 0.89 -0.21
N LEU A 143 3.53 1.17 0.63
CA LEU A 143 3.26 0.40 1.85
C LEU A 143 3.02 -1.09 1.57
N ARG A 144 2.23 -1.39 0.54
CA ARG A 144 2.01 -2.78 0.09
C ARG A 144 3.33 -3.47 -0.22
N SER A 145 4.19 -2.80 -0.98
CA SER A 145 5.49 -3.33 -1.38
C SER A 145 6.42 -3.53 -0.18
N ILE A 146 6.34 -2.66 0.84
CA ILE A 146 7.02 -2.85 2.13
C ILE A 146 6.52 -4.11 2.83
N PHE A 147 5.22 -4.25 3.04
CA PHE A 147 4.66 -5.40 3.77
C PHE A 147 4.93 -6.74 3.08
N LEU A 148 4.81 -6.79 1.75
CA LEU A 148 5.17 -7.97 0.96
C LEU A 148 6.66 -8.29 1.05
N SER A 149 7.52 -7.27 1.04
CA SER A 149 8.97 -7.46 1.14
C SER A 149 9.39 -7.95 2.52
N ILE A 150 8.77 -7.44 3.59
CA ILE A 150 8.98 -7.95 4.95
C ILE A 150 8.58 -9.42 5.03
N ASP A 151 7.39 -9.79 4.53
CA ASP A 151 6.94 -11.18 4.53
C ASP A 151 7.85 -12.10 3.72
N PHE A 152 8.30 -11.65 2.56
CA PHE A 152 9.28 -12.36 1.75
C PHE A 152 10.61 -12.56 2.49
N ILE A 153 11.15 -11.49 3.10
CA ILE A 153 12.42 -11.56 3.83
C ILE A 153 12.34 -12.58 4.98
N GLU A 154 11.26 -12.55 5.77
CA GLU A 154 11.08 -13.46 6.90
C GLU A 154 10.98 -14.93 6.47
N GLN A 155 10.38 -15.20 5.31
CA GLN A 155 10.26 -16.55 4.75
C GLN A 155 11.58 -17.11 4.19
N ASN A 156 12.57 -16.26 3.89
CA ASN A 156 13.84 -16.65 3.26
C ASN A 156 15.01 -16.80 4.27
N GLY A 157 14.72 -16.92 5.57
CA GLY A 157 15.68 -17.36 6.60
C GLY A 157 16.28 -16.26 7.48
N ASP A 158 16.91 -16.68 8.59
CA ASP A 158 17.30 -15.77 9.69
C ASP A 158 18.36 -14.73 9.31
N VAL A 159 19.25 -15.04 8.35
CA VAL A 159 20.24 -14.09 7.85
C VAL A 159 19.58 -12.86 7.23
N LEU A 160 18.47 -13.05 6.51
CA LEU A 160 17.73 -11.94 5.91
C LEU A 160 16.83 -11.25 6.95
N LYS A 161 16.36 -11.93 8.00
CA LYS A 161 15.59 -11.29 9.08
C LYS A 161 16.38 -10.17 9.78
N PHE A 162 17.70 -10.32 9.96
CA PHE A 162 18.53 -9.24 10.51
C PHE A 162 18.41 -7.94 9.69
N LYS A 163 18.21 -8.04 8.37
CA LYS A 163 18.02 -6.87 7.49
C LYS A 163 16.79 -6.04 7.88
N ILE A 164 15.72 -6.67 8.37
CA ILE A 164 14.55 -5.95 8.88
C ILE A 164 14.95 -5.11 10.09
N SER A 165 15.54 -5.75 11.12
CA SER A 165 15.93 -5.06 12.35
C SER A 165 16.96 -3.94 12.15
N SER A 166 17.86 -4.10 11.17
CA SER A 166 18.90 -3.12 10.85
C SER A 166 18.42 -1.95 9.98
N ASN A 167 17.21 -2.02 9.43
CA ASN A 167 16.68 -1.05 8.50
C ASN A 167 15.52 -0.27 9.14
N LYS A 168 15.63 1.06 9.24
CA LYS A 168 14.65 1.90 9.94
C LYS A 168 13.23 1.75 9.38
N VAL A 169 13.08 1.71 8.04
CA VAL A 169 11.78 1.59 7.37
C VAL A 169 11.18 0.21 7.60
N LEU A 170 11.94 -0.85 7.33
CA LEU A 170 11.45 -2.22 7.51
C LEU A 170 11.10 -2.48 8.97
N ASN A 171 11.98 -2.13 9.90
CA ASN A 171 11.73 -2.28 11.34
C ASN A 171 10.47 -1.52 11.78
N TYR A 172 10.28 -0.27 11.34
CA TYR A 172 9.11 0.52 11.70
C TYR A 172 7.79 -0.12 11.23
N PHE A 173 7.74 -0.61 10.00
CA PHE A 173 6.54 -1.23 9.44
C PHE A 173 6.36 -2.70 9.84
N ASP A 174 7.38 -3.33 10.42
CA ASP A 174 7.26 -4.69 10.94
C ASP A 174 6.47 -4.73 12.26
N LEU A 175 6.56 -3.68 13.07
CA LEU A 175 5.86 -3.58 14.36
C LEU A 175 4.34 -3.74 14.22
N PHE A 176 3.76 -4.61 15.03
CA PHE A 176 2.34 -4.94 15.03
C PHE A 176 1.45 -3.69 15.17
N GLU A 177 1.77 -2.82 16.12
CA GLU A 177 1.03 -1.59 16.42
C GLU A 177 1.01 -0.64 15.22
N ARG A 178 2.13 -0.58 14.49
CA ARG A 178 2.23 0.24 13.27
C ARG A 178 1.41 -0.36 12.15
N ARG A 179 1.46 -1.68 11.95
CA ARG A 179 0.60 -2.38 10.96
C ARG A 179 -0.89 -2.12 11.25
N ILE A 180 -1.32 -2.24 12.50
CA ILE A 180 -2.72 -1.96 12.90
C ILE A 180 -3.10 -0.50 12.65
N LEU A 181 -2.23 0.46 12.99
CA LEU A 181 -2.47 1.89 12.75
C LEU A 181 -2.69 2.21 11.27
N PHE A 182 -1.83 1.70 10.37
CA PHE A 182 -1.96 1.96 8.94
C PHE A 182 -3.18 1.24 8.34
N LEU A 183 -3.46 0.01 8.79
CA LEU A 183 -4.68 -0.71 8.40
C LEU A 183 -5.93 0.07 8.80
N SER A 184 -6.02 0.50 10.06
CA SER A 184 -7.20 1.24 10.53
C SER A 184 -7.41 2.51 9.72
N ARG A 185 -6.34 3.26 9.42
CA ARG A 185 -6.44 4.50 8.64
C ARG A 185 -6.85 4.27 7.19
N MET A 186 -6.28 3.27 6.51
CA MET A 186 -6.67 2.91 5.14
C MET A 186 -8.12 2.43 5.07
N MET A 187 -8.60 1.73 6.10
CA MET A 187 -9.98 1.26 6.19
C MET A 187 -10.98 2.38 6.52
N THR A 188 -10.55 3.47 7.17
CA THR A 188 -11.42 4.61 7.49
C THR A 188 -11.48 5.67 6.40
N ILE A 189 -10.43 5.81 5.57
CA ILE A 189 -10.40 6.85 4.53
C ILE A 189 -11.29 6.50 3.33
N ILE A 190 -11.62 5.21 3.17
CA ILE A 190 -12.52 4.71 2.12
C ILE A 190 -13.80 4.11 2.72
N ASN A 191 -14.89 4.24 1.98
CA ASN A 191 -16.17 3.57 2.19
C ASN A 191 -16.84 3.38 0.83
N VAL A 192 -17.92 2.59 0.76
CA VAL A 192 -18.58 2.27 -0.52
C VAL A 192 -19.07 3.51 -1.29
N LEU A 193 -19.35 4.63 -0.60
CA LEU A 193 -19.83 5.86 -1.24
C LEU A 193 -18.71 6.72 -1.86
N ASN A 194 -17.46 6.55 -1.42
CA ASN A 194 -16.32 7.32 -1.91
C ASN A 194 -15.25 6.47 -2.62
N LEU A 195 -15.54 5.18 -2.85
CA LEU A 195 -14.65 4.29 -3.60
C LEU A 195 -14.53 4.74 -5.05
N SER A 196 -13.29 4.76 -5.54
CA SER A 196 -12.94 5.09 -6.92
C SER A 196 -11.84 4.16 -7.43
N GLN A 197 -11.53 4.25 -8.72
CA GLN A 197 -10.38 3.53 -9.31
C GLN A 197 -9.05 3.92 -8.65
N GLU A 198 -8.93 5.13 -8.12
CA GLU A 198 -7.70 5.65 -7.54
C GLU A 198 -7.47 5.11 -6.12
N ASN A 199 -8.53 4.94 -5.32
CA ASN A 199 -8.41 4.59 -3.90
C ASN A 199 -8.78 3.13 -3.55
N ILE A 200 -9.32 2.34 -4.48
CA ILE A 200 -9.60 0.90 -4.27
C ILE A 200 -8.33 0.12 -3.90
N SER A 201 -7.16 0.62 -4.29
CA SER A 201 -5.85 0.09 -3.93
C SER A 201 -5.64 0.04 -2.40
N CYS A 202 -6.20 0.96 -1.61
CA CYS A 202 -6.14 0.92 -0.15
C CYS A 202 -6.80 -0.36 0.43
N LEU A 203 -7.92 -0.78 -0.16
CA LEU A 203 -8.61 -2.01 0.24
C LEU A 203 -7.76 -3.24 -0.10
N ASN A 204 -7.16 -3.27 -1.30
CA ASN A 204 -6.28 -4.35 -1.72
C ASN A 204 -5.03 -4.46 -0.84
N THR A 205 -4.44 -3.32 -0.45
CA THR A 205 -3.30 -3.27 0.47
C THR A 205 -3.69 -3.78 1.86
N THR A 206 -4.86 -3.38 2.36
CA THR A 206 -5.42 -3.88 3.62
C THR A 206 -5.57 -5.39 3.61
N LEU A 207 -6.16 -5.92 2.54
CA LEU A 207 -6.34 -7.35 2.32
C LEU A 207 -5.01 -8.10 2.31
N ILE A 208 -3.96 -7.60 1.65
CA ILE A 208 -2.62 -8.21 1.67
C ILE A 208 -2.06 -8.35 3.08
N VAL A 209 -2.19 -7.33 3.92
CA VAL A 209 -1.67 -7.42 5.29
C VAL A 209 -2.45 -8.47 6.09
N LEU A 210 -3.77 -8.55 5.92
CA LEU A 210 -4.59 -9.58 6.57
C LEU A 210 -4.31 -10.99 6.01
N MET A 211 -3.97 -11.11 4.73
CA MET A 211 -3.50 -12.36 4.12
C MET A 211 -2.19 -12.83 4.75
N ILE A 212 -1.23 -11.93 4.91
CA ILE A 212 0.03 -12.21 5.61
C ILE A 212 -0.26 -12.63 7.07
N ALA A 213 -1.14 -11.91 7.76
CA ALA A 213 -1.56 -12.26 9.12
C ALA A 213 -2.22 -13.65 9.18
N HIS A 214 -3.06 -14.00 8.21
CA HIS A 214 -3.68 -15.32 8.12
C HIS A 214 -2.65 -16.43 7.88
N LYS A 215 -1.70 -16.24 6.96
CA LYS A 215 -0.60 -17.19 6.72
C LYS A 215 0.20 -17.46 8.00
N ARG A 216 0.30 -16.46 8.89
CA ARG A 216 0.97 -16.55 10.20
C ARG A 216 0.07 -16.97 11.35
N GLN A 217 -1.19 -17.31 11.10
CA GLN A 217 -2.18 -17.66 12.13
C GLN A 217 -2.45 -16.52 13.13
N LEU A 218 -2.24 -15.27 12.72
CA LEU A 218 -2.44 -14.05 13.51
C LEU A 218 -3.71 -13.29 13.12
N LEU A 219 -4.49 -13.73 12.13
CA LEU A 219 -5.66 -13.00 11.66
C LEU A 219 -6.66 -12.62 12.77
N PRO A 220 -7.06 -13.51 13.70
CA PRO A 220 -7.92 -13.13 14.83
C PRO A 220 -7.33 -12.01 15.70
N LYS A 221 -6.01 -12.05 15.95
CA LYS A 221 -5.32 -11.01 16.70
C LYS A 221 -5.41 -9.66 15.99
N TYR A 222 -5.28 -9.63 14.67
CA TYR A 222 -5.42 -8.41 13.87
C TYR A 222 -6.85 -7.87 13.90
N LEU A 223 -7.87 -8.72 13.68
CA LEU A 223 -9.27 -8.29 13.68
C LEU A 223 -9.71 -7.78 15.06
N LYS A 224 -9.31 -8.46 16.13
CA LYS A 224 -9.54 -7.99 17.50
C LYS A 224 -8.90 -6.62 17.75
N ALA A 225 -7.63 -6.44 17.36
CA ALA A 225 -6.94 -5.16 17.52
C ALA A 225 -7.58 -4.04 16.70
N LEU A 226 -8.03 -4.31 15.47
CA LEU A 226 -8.75 -3.35 14.64
C LEU A 226 -10.09 -2.95 15.27
N LYS A 227 -10.81 -3.88 15.91
CA LYS A 227 -12.05 -3.55 16.65
C LYS A 227 -11.74 -2.64 17.83
N SER A 228 -10.73 -2.97 18.63
CA SER A 228 -10.32 -2.13 19.76
C SER A 228 -9.85 -0.75 19.31
N LYS A 229 -9.04 -0.67 18.25
CA LYS A 229 -8.55 0.60 17.69
C LYS A 229 -9.69 1.47 17.14
N SER A 230 -10.70 0.85 16.54
CA SER A 230 -11.90 1.58 16.09
C SER A 230 -12.62 2.26 17.24
N LEU A 231 -12.70 1.59 18.40
CA LEU A 231 -13.29 2.15 19.59
C LEU A 231 -12.43 3.30 20.14
N GLU A 232 -11.10 3.14 20.14
CA GLU A 232 -10.18 4.22 20.54
C GLU A 232 -10.34 5.46 19.64
N ILE A 233 -10.38 5.29 18.31
CA ILE A 233 -10.57 6.40 17.35
C ILE A 233 -11.93 7.08 17.56
N MET A 234 -13.01 6.31 17.71
CA MET A 234 -14.34 6.85 17.99
C MET A 234 -14.40 7.61 19.33
N LEU A 235 -13.65 7.17 20.34
CA LEU A 235 -13.60 7.81 21.66
C LEU A 235 -12.65 9.01 21.70
N SER A 236 -11.63 9.05 20.85
CA SER A 236 -10.58 10.05 20.97
C SER A 236 -10.87 11.35 20.22
N ASN A 237 -11.64 11.39 19.13
CA ASN A 237 -11.89 12.61 18.31
C ASN A 237 -10.64 13.47 17.94
N ASP A 238 -9.42 13.10 18.35
CA ASP A 238 -8.24 13.96 18.42
C ASP A 238 -7.14 13.60 17.42
N PHE A 239 -7.38 12.65 16.51
CA PHE A 239 -6.43 12.33 15.44
C PHE A 239 -6.74 12.97 14.07
N ILE A 240 -7.77 13.85 13.99
CA ILE A 240 -8.16 14.56 12.75
C ILE A 240 -7.62 16.00 12.67
N HIS A 241 -6.78 16.47 13.61
CA HIS A 241 -6.26 17.85 13.57
C HIS A 241 -4.91 18.07 12.87
N VAL A 242 -4.42 17.12 12.08
CA VAL A 242 -3.37 17.42 11.09
C VAL A 242 -4.06 17.65 9.73
N ASN A 243 -4.32 18.92 9.41
CA ASN A 243 -4.91 19.49 8.17
C ASN A 243 -6.34 20.04 8.28
N ARG A 244 -6.51 21.11 9.06
CA ARG A 244 -7.37 22.21 8.62
C ARG A 244 -6.51 23.45 8.45
N ASP A 245 -6.11 23.71 7.21
CA ASP A 245 -5.67 25.04 6.84
C ASP A 245 -6.83 26.02 7.06
N SER A 246 -6.49 27.07 7.78
CA SER A 246 -7.27 28.27 7.99
C SER A 246 -7.65 28.92 6.65
N THR A 247 -8.94 29.04 6.37
CA THR A 247 -9.60 30.29 5.94
C THR A 247 -11.10 30.07 5.70
N ILE A 248 -11.85 31.15 5.97
CA ILE A 248 -13.29 31.38 5.74
C ILE A 248 -14.20 31.09 6.94
N SER A 249 -14.43 32.17 7.68
CA SER A 249 -15.59 32.48 8.52
C SER A 249 -16.91 32.38 7.75
N ASN A 250 -17.95 31.78 8.35
CA ASN A 250 -19.25 32.44 8.62
C ASN A 250 -20.31 31.49 9.23
N SER A 251 -20.89 31.97 10.33
CA SER A 251 -22.26 31.80 10.87
C SER A 251 -22.83 30.43 11.28
N PRO A 252 -23.58 30.37 12.41
CA PRO A 252 -24.20 29.15 12.94
C PRO A 252 -25.56 28.91 12.27
N GLY A 253 -25.59 28.01 11.28
CA GLY A 253 -26.81 27.47 10.69
C GLY A 253 -26.93 25.99 11.05
N GLU A 254 -28.11 25.61 11.52
CA GLU A 254 -28.54 24.27 11.91
C GLU A 254 -27.99 23.17 10.98
N SER A 255 -27.10 22.33 11.52
CA SER A 255 -26.64 21.14 10.81
C SER A 255 -27.49 19.95 11.24
N ASN A 256 -28.38 19.54 10.35
CA ASN A 256 -28.83 18.15 10.26
C ASN A 256 -27.60 17.28 9.93
N ALA A 257 -26.80 16.96 10.95
CA ALA A 257 -25.70 16.03 10.83
C ALA A 257 -26.27 14.61 10.66
N PRO A 258 -26.01 13.91 9.54
CA PRO A 258 -26.35 12.50 9.47
C PRO A 258 -25.44 11.78 10.48
N SER A 259 -26.07 11.05 11.40
CA SER A 259 -25.46 10.06 12.30
C SER A 259 -24.41 9.20 11.59
N GLN A 260 -23.15 9.62 11.60
CA GLN A 260 -22.01 8.93 10.97
C GLN A 260 -21.17 8.17 12.03
N SER A 261 -21.81 7.38 12.87
CA SER A 261 -21.13 6.31 13.61
C SER A 261 -21.34 4.98 12.86
N SER A 262 -20.85 4.88 11.62
CA SER A 262 -20.79 3.58 10.96
C SER A 262 -19.71 2.74 11.67
N ASP A 263 -20.10 1.64 12.31
CA ASP A 263 -19.17 0.66 12.89
C ASP A 263 -18.05 0.36 11.89
N PHE A 264 -16.81 0.56 12.30
CA PHE A 264 -15.61 0.35 11.48
C PHE A 264 -15.59 -1.05 10.83
N MET A 265 -16.05 -2.06 11.59
CA MET A 265 -16.15 -3.44 11.06
C MET A 265 -17.26 -3.57 10.03
N LEU A 266 -18.33 -2.79 10.17
CA LEU A 266 -19.42 -2.77 9.18
C LEU A 266 -18.96 -2.10 7.89
N ASN A 267 -18.23 -0.97 7.98
CA ASN A 267 -17.62 -0.36 6.80
C ASN A 267 -16.70 -1.35 6.08
N PHE A 268 -15.85 -2.08 6.82
CA PHE A 268 -14.98 -3.06 6.21
C PHE A 268 -15.74 -4.20 5.55
N LYS A 269 -16.79 -4.72 6.19
CA LYS A 269 -17.68 -5.72 5.58
C LYS A 269 -18.28 -5.21 4.27
N ASP A 270 -18.82 -3.98 4.26
CA ASP A 270 -19.42 -3.39 3.06
C ASP A 270 -18.39 -3.21 1.93
N LEU A 271 -17.16 -2.80 2.26
CA LEU A 271 -16.04 -2.73 1.33
C LEU A 271 -15.67 -4.11 0.75
N LEU A 272 -15.69 -5.18 1.54
CA LEU A 272 -15.41 -6.54 1.06
C LEU A 272 -16.52 -7.06 0.14
N LEU A 273 -17.79 -6.74 0.42
CA LEU A 273 -18.90 -7.06 -0.49
C LEU A 273 -18.76 -6.33 -1.83
N PHE A 274 -18.35 -5.07 -1.80
CA PHE A 274 -17.99 -4.33 -3.01
C PHE A 274 -16.82 -5.02 -3.74
N TRP A 275 -15.74 -5.39 -3.03
CA TRP A 275 -14.57 -6.07 -3.60
C TRP A 275 -14.96 -7.35 -4.34
N GLN A 276 -15.83 -8.18 -3.75
CA GLN A 276 -16.34 -9.39 -4.41
C GLN A 276 -17.06 -9.05 -5.72
N SER A 277 -17.94 -8.04 -5.71
CA SER A 277 -18.67 -7.62 -6.90
C SER A 277 -17.73 -7.06 -7.97
N HIS A 278 -16.70 -6.31 -7.55
CA HIS A 278 -15.73 -5.68 -8.45
C HIS A 278 -14.82 -6.71 -9.14
N TYR A 279 -14.20 -7.62 -8.37
CA TYR A 279 -13.19 -8.55 -8.89
C TYR A 279 -13.75 -9.92 -9.34
N LEU A 280 -14.87 -10.40 -8.80
CA LEU A 280 -15.40 -11.73 -9.15
C LEU A 280 -16.38 -11.73 -10.33
N GLN A 281 -17.00 -10.59 -10.67
CA GLN A 281 -18.00 -10.53 -11.75
C GLN A 281 -17.44 -10.05 -13.09
N LYS A 282 -16.28 -9.38 -13.12
CA LYS A 282 -15.80 -8.66 -14.31
C LYS A 282 -14.54 -9.23 -14.97
N ASP A 283 -13.91 -10.30 -14.44
CA ASP A 283 -12.62 -10.89 -14.91
C ASP A 283 -11.50 -9.86 -15.20
N LYS A 284 -11.69 -8.61 -14.78
CA LYS A 284 -10.77 -7.49 -15.01
C LYS A 284 -9.92 -7.32 -13.76
N ASP A 285 -8.63 -7.10 -14.00
CA ASP A 285 -7.64 -6.71 -12.99
C ASP A 285 -7.24 -7.76 -11.92
N CYS A 286 -7.80 -8.97 -11.94
CA CYS A 286 -7.37 -10.07 -11.05
C CYS A 286 -5.91 -10.49 -11.31
N ALA A 287 -5.52 -10.59 -12.59
CA ALA A 287 -4.13 -10.88 -12.97
C ALA A 287 -3.15 -9.81 -12.45
N GLY A 288 -3.60 -8.54 -12.40
CA GLY A 288 -2.82 -7.45 -11.83
C GLY A 288 -2.61 -7.60 -10.32
N LEU A 289 -3.59 -8.12 -9.58
CA LEU A 289 -3.43 -8.43 -8.15
C LEU A 289 -2.40 -9.55 -7.95
N GLU A 290 -2.49 -10.63 -8.73
CA GLU A 290 -1.56 -11.75 -8.64
C GLU A 290 -0.13 -11.35 -8.97
N GLN A 291 0.06 -10.70 -10.12
CA GLN A 291 1.39 -10.28 -10.59
C GLN A 291 2.08 -9.35 -9.59
N ASN A 292 1.33 -8.40 -9.02
CA ASN A 292 1.90 -7.40 -8.11
C ASN A 292 2.12 -7.92 -6.68
N SER A 293 1.41 -8.95 -6.26
CA SER A 293 1.52 -9.51 -4.90
C SER A 293 2.30 -10.82 -4.82
N LYS A 294 2.44 -11.55 -5.94
CA LYS A 294 2.84 -12.97 -5.97
C LYS A 294 1.96 -13.86 -5.10
N ILE A 295 0.69 -13.47 -4.92
CA ILE A 295 -0.33 -14.23 -4.20
C ILE A 295 -1.39 -14.62 -5.22
N GLU A 296 -1.62 -15.93 -5.38
CA GLU A 296 -2.68 -16.45 -6.24
C GLU A 296 -4.06 -15.88 -5.88
N PHE A 297 -4.85 -15.53 -6.89
CA PHE A 297 -6.17 -14.95 -6.75
C PHE A 297 -7.14 -15.90 -6.03
N SER A 298 -6.91 -17.21 -6.16
CA SER A 298 -7.59 -18.25 -5.36
C SER A 298 -7.49 -17.97 -3.86
N PHE A 299 -6.33 -17.52 -3.39
CA PHE A 299 -6.09 -17.17 -1.99
C PHE A 299 -6.75 -15.83 -1.63
N TRP A 300 -6.77 -14.86 -2.55
CA TRP A 300 -7.53 -13.62 -2.35
C TRP A 300 -9.00 -13.91 -2.08
N LYS A 301 -9.61 -14.71 -2.96
CA LYS A 301 -11.01 -15.15 -2.84
C LYS A 301 -11.25 -15.87 -1.50
N LYS A 302 -10.40 -16.85 -1.16
CA LYS A 302 -10.50 -17.61 0.10
C LYS A 302 -10.51 -16.69 1.33
N ILE A 303 -9.67 -15.67 1.35
CA ILE A 303 -9.54 -14.79 2.51
C ILE A 303 -10.73 -13.82 2.61
N VAL A 304 -11.22 -13.32 1.49
CA VAL A 304 -12.44 -12.52 1.48
C VAL A 304 -13.66 -13.34 1.91
N GLU A 305 -13.77 -14.59 1.45
CA GLU A 305 -14.81 -15.53 1.89
C GLU A 305 -14.71 -15.83 3.39
N LEU A 306 -13.49 -16.04 3.90
CA LEU A 306 -13.25 -16.26 5.34
C LEU A 306 -13.65 -15.05 6.19
N LEU A 307 -13.29 -13.84 5.76
CA LEU A 307 -13.64 -12.60 6.44
C LEU A 307 -15.15 -12.33 6.43
N LEU A 308 -15.86 -12.81 5.41
CA LEU A 308 -17.30 -12.65 5.22
C LEU A 308 -18.12 -13.87 5.69
N ASP A 309 -17.50 -14.87 6.32
CA ASP A 309 -18.19 -16.06 6.83
C ASP A 309 -19.30 -15.64 7.82
N PRO A 310 -20.57 -15.99 7.57
CA PRO A 310 -21.69 -15.55 8.43
C PRO A 310 -21.67 -16.20 9.81
N ASN A 311 -20.81 -17.18 10.09
CA ASN A 311 -20.70 -17.82 11.39
C ASN A 311 -20.13 -16.85 12.45
N PRO A 312 -20.94 -16.41 13.44
CA PRO A 312 -20.50 -15.46 14.46
C PRO A 312 -19.55 -16.06 15.49
N LYS A 313 -19.24 -17.37 15.41
CA LYS A 313 -18.25 -18.05 16.26
C LYS A 313 -16.86 -18.13 15.61
N ASN A 314 -16.75 -17.75 14.33
CA ASN A 314 -15.48 -17.79 13.63
C ASN A 314 -14.67 -16.51 13.90
N GLU A 315 -13.62 -16.58 14.72
CA GLU A 315 -12.76 -15.43 15.04
C GLU A 315 -11.98 -14.85 13.84
N CYS A 316 -11.95 -15.56 12.71
CA CYS A 316 -11.41 -15.03 11.45
C CYS A 316 -12.45 -14.26 10.62
N SER A 317 -13.72 -14.25 11.04
CA SER A 317 -14.81 -13.54 10.36
C SER A 317 -15.06 -12.18 11.00
N LEU A 318 -15.44 -11.19 10.18
CA LEU A 318 -15.93 -9.91 10.65
C LEU A 318 -17.23 -10.04 11.45
N TYR A 319 -18.05 -11.06 11.18
CA TYR A 319 -19.31 -11.30 11.89
C TYR A 319 -19.12 -11.60 13.37
N PHE A 320 -17.98 -12.18 13.77
CA PHE A 320 -17.62 -12.37 15.18
C PHE A 320 -17.47 -11.03 15.92
N TYR A 321 -17.11 -9.95 15.23
CA TYR A 321 -16.81 -8.63 15.81
C TYR A 321 -17.91 -7.57 15.59
N LEU A 322 -19.02 -7.94 14.95
CA LEU A 322 -20.18 -7.05 14.76
C LEU A 322 -21.16 -7.19 15.92
N ASN A 323 -21.75 -6.08 16.38
CA ASN A 323 -22.77 -6.13 17.43
C ASN A 323 -24.06 -6.79 16.89
N ASN A 324 -24.73 -7.59 17.73
CA ASN A 324 -25.92 -8.37 17.37
C ASN A 324 -27.07 -7.54 16.79
N ASP A 325 -27.21 -6.27 17.16
CA ASP A 325 -28.28 -5.39 16.66
C ASP A 325 -28.15 -5.07 15.15
N TYR A 326 -26.96 -5.18 14.58
CA TYR A 326 -26.71 -4.90 13.15
C TYR A 326 -27.01 -6.07 12.23
N LEU A 327 -27.04 -7.30 12.75
CA LEU A 327 -27.43 -8.48 11.96
C LEU A 327 -28.87 -8.35 11.44
N ASN A 328 -29.74 -7.69 12.23
CA ASN A 328 -31.14 -7.43 11.90
C ASN A 328 -31.34 -6.24 10.92
N MET A 329 -30.37 -5.33 10.79
CA MET A 329 -30.43 -4.17 9.87
C MET A 329 -30.01 -4.48 8.42
N ASN A 330 -29.45 -5.68 8.16
CA ASN A 330 -29.04 -6.13 6.81
C ASN A 330 -30.19 -6.19 5.79
N SER A 331 -31.46 -6.24 6.23
CA SER A 331 -32.61 -6.28 5.33
C SER A 331 -32.87 -4.94 4.61
N LYS A 332 -32.49 -3.80 5.22
CA LYS A 332 -32.72 -2.46 4.63
C LYS A 332 -31.53 -1.92 3.82
N ARG A 333 -30.31 -2.36 4.12
CA ARG A 333 -29.08 -1.86 3.45
C ARG A 333 -28.78 -2.56 2.12
N LYS A 334 -29.23 -3.82 1.97
CA LYS A 334 -29.10 -4.61 0.74
C LYS A 334 -29.72 -3.89 -0.48
N ASN A 335 -30.82 -3.17 -0.29
CA ASN A 335 -31.50 -2.43 -1.34
C ASN A 335 -30.69 -1.25 -1.94
N ARG A 336 -29.72 -0.66 -1.22
CA ARG A 336 -28.90 0.45 -1.76
C ARG A 336 -27.68 -0.02 -2.55
N ILE A 337 -27.18 -1.22 -2.26
CA ILE A 337 -26.12 -1.85 -3.06
C ILE A 337 -26.69 -2.30 -4.41
N ASP A 338 -27.98 -2.64 -4.44
CA ASP A 338 -28.69 -3.03 -5.66
C ASP A 338 -29.01 -1.84 -6.57
N GLU A 339 -29.15 -0.61 -6.06
CA GLU A 339 -29.28 0.61 -6.90
C GLU A 339 -28.01 0.89 -7.72
N TYR A 340 -26.82 0.58 -7.20
CA TYR A 340 -25.55 0.63 -7.96
C TYR A 340 -25.39 -0.52 -8.98
N ARG A 341 -26.30 -1.50 -9.03
CA ARG A 341 -26.31 -2.56 -10.05
C ARG A 341 -27.01 -2.15 -11.35
N SER A 342 -27.61 -0.95 -11.38
CA SER A 342 -28.52 -0.53 -12.46
C SER A 342 -27.94 0.58 -13.37
N ASP A 343 -26.76 1.09 -13.05
CA ASP A 343 -25.95 2.00 -13.88
C ASP A 343 -24.60 1.34 -14.20
#